data_AF-A0A7Y7TX67-F1
#
_entry.id   AF-A0A7Y7TX67-F1
#
_cell.length_a   1.000
_cell.length_b   1.000
_cell.length_c   1.000
_cell.angle_alpha   90.00
_cell.angle_beta   90.00
_cell.angle_gamma   90.00
#
_symmetry.space_group_name_H-M   'P 1'
#
loop_
_entity.id
_entity.type
_entity.pdbx_description
1 polymer ?
#
loop_
_entity_poly.entity_id
_entity_poly.type
_entity_poly.pdbx_seq_one_letter_code
_entity_poly.pdbx_strand_id
1 'polypeptide(L)'
;MNITLTRKQRIKIRSCDDAFKVMKEILMREDKIDRDKEHFWVMGLAPNTRISYVELVSLGCVGATYAEPINVFRFALMKGCTKVILIHNHPSGNLTPSVKDIDLTDNLIQVGRIIKVEVLDHLIISTKTFEGFGDLGLMKQLEKSTKYVPPFELIERIRAEEKKIREEAVRVEREKTDKAVKVAKLEMAKKMKQKGEPIEKIIEYTGLTKKEIEKIK
;
A
#
# COMPACT_ATOMS: atom_id res chain seq x y z
N MET A 1 8.52 25.48 -8.75
CA MET A 1 9.92 25.99 -8.63
C MET A 1 10.81 24.91 -8.03
N ASN A 2 11.88 24.48 -8.73
CA ASN A 2 12.79 23.45 -8.22
C ASN A 2 13.83 24.07 -7.27
N ILE A 3 13.93 23.58 -6.04
CA ILE A 3 14.88 24.11 -5.05
C ILE A 3 16.25 23.46 -5.23
N THR A 4 17.30 24.28 -5.23
CA THR A 4 18.68 23.77 -5.25
C THR A 4 19.02 23.12 -3.91
N LEU A 5 19.08 21.78 -3.93
CA LEU A 5 19.49 20.98 -2.76
C LEU A 5 21.00 21.00 -2.58
N THR A 6 21.45 21.23 -1.35
CA THR A 6 22.87 21.08 -0.98
C THR A 6 23.28 19.61 -1.00
N ARG A 7 24.60 19.32 -1.07
CA ARG A 7 25.11 17.93 -0.98
C ARG A 7 24.65 17.22 0.30
N LYS A 8 24.55 17.95 1.42
CA LYS A 8 24.10 17.42 2.71
C LYS A 8 22.61 17.08 2.72
N GLN A 9 21.80 17.71 1.87
CA GLN A 9 20.35 17.48 1.80
C GLN A 9 19.97 16.36 0.83
N ARG A 10 20.86 15.95 -0.08
CA ARG A 10 20.63 14.82 -1.00
C ARG A 10 20.83 13.47 -0.30
N ILE A 11 20.14 13.27 0.82
CA ILE A 11 20.24 12.06 1.64
C ILE A 11 19.39 10.92 1.08
N LYS A 12 19.60 9.71 1.62
CA LYS A 12 18.70 8.59 1.42
C LYS A 12 17.57 8.69 2.43
N ILE A 13 16.33 8.69 1.98
CA ILE A 13 15.14 8.68 2.84
C ILE A 13 14.91 7.26 3.33
N ARG A 14 14.78 7.10 4.66
CA ARG A 14 14.44 5.85 5.35
C ARG A 14 13.15 5.95 6.14
N SER A 15 12.80 7.15 6.61
CA SER A 15 11.56 7.44 7.32
C SER A 15 11.02 8.84 6.99
N CYS A 16 9.81 9.13 7.47
CA CYS A 16 9.19 10.45 7.34
C CYS A 16 9.99 11.54 8.07
N ASP A 17 10.67 11.22 9.17
CA ASP A 17 11.59 12.14 9.86
C ASP A 17 12.72 12.66 8.96
N ASP A 18 13.28 11.80 8.11
CA ASP A 18 14.34 12.20 7.17
C ASP A 18 13.82 13.25 6.18
N ALA A 19 12.62 13.02 5.64
CA ALA A 19 11.97 13.92 4.70
C ALA A 19 11.58 15.24 5.39
N PHE A 20 11.00 15.16 6.59
CA PHE A 20 10.65 16.34 7.39
C PHE A 20 11.87 17.19 7.73
N LYS A 21 12.99 16.57 8.14
CA LYS A 21 14.23 17.30 8.46
C LYS A 21 14.71 18.14 7.28
N VAL A 22 14.74 17.57 6.09
CA VAL A 22 15.12 18.29 4.86
C VAL A 22 14.12 19.38 4.52
N MET A 23 12.82 19.09 4.59
CA MET A 23 11.77 20.09 4.29
C MET A 23 11.74 21.23 5.29
N LYS A 24 11.97 20.96 6.57
CA LYS A 24 12.10 21.99 7.61
C LYS A 24 13.27 22.92 7.29
N GLU A 25 14.44 22.40 6.96
CA GLU A 25 15.57 23.25 6.54
C GLU A 25 15.24 24.11 5.32
N ILE A 26 14.47 23.59 4.36
CA ILE A 26 14.03 24.34 3.17
C ILE A 26 13.06 25.45 3.57
N LEU A 27 11.99 25.15 4.32
CA LEU A 27 11.04 26.15 4.81
C LEU A 27 11.71 27.21 5.70
N MET A 28 12.75 26.83 6.45
CA MET A 28 13.46 27.77 7.31
C MET A 28 14.27 28.82 6.54
N ARG A 29 14.56 28.61 5.25
CA ARG A 29 15.25 29.57 4.38
C ARG A 29 14.33 30.67 3.84
N GLU A 30 13.03 30.40 3.76
CA GLU A 30 12.04 31.37 3.29
C GLU A 30 11.83 32.46 4.35
N ASP A 31 11.52 33.68 3.93
CA ASP A 31 11.17 34.74 4.88
C ASP A 31 9.85 34.42 5.62
N LYS A 32 9.64 35.07 6.77
CA LYS A 32 8.48 34.77 7.64
C LYS A 32 7.15 34.90 6.89
N ILE A 33 7.01 35.94 6.06
CA ILE A 33 5.80 36.22 5.28
C ILE A 33 5.47 35.06 4.34
N ASP A 34 6.47 34.52 3.64
CA ASP A 34 6.24 33.42 2.71
C ASP A 34 5.96 32.13 3.45
N ARG A 35 6.68 31.86 4.55
CA ARG A 35 6.44 30.71 5.42
C ARG A 35 5.04 30.66 6.04
N ASP A 36 4.40 31.82 6.21
CA ASP A 36 3.03 31.93 6.71
C ASP A 36 1.98 31.62 5.62
N LYS A 37 2.40 31.29 4.38
CA LYS A 37 1.55 30.79 3.29
C LYS A 37 1.49 29.26 3.25
N GLU A 38 0.43 28.72 2.69
CA GLU A 38 0.33 27.29 2.37
C GLU A 38 1.11 26.98 1.10
N HIS A 39 1.91 25.92 1.16
CA HIS A 39 2.71 25.42 0.07
C HIS A 39 2.51 23.93 -0.08
N PHE A 40 2.35 23.49 -1.33
CA PHE A 40 2.40 22.10 -1.69
C PHE A 40 3.70 21.79 -2.41
N TRP A 41 4.48 20.89 -1.83
CA TRP A 41 5.77 20.47 -2.34
C TRP A 41 5.75 19.00 -2.76
N VAL A 42 6.64 18.69 -3.69
CA VAL A 42 6.92 17.32 -4.11
C VAL A 42 8.40 17.04 -3.95
N MET A 43 8.71 15.99 -3.21
CA MET A 43 10.06 15.44 -3.09
C MET A 43 10.17 14.18 -3.95
N GLY A 44 10.89 14.28 -5.06
CA GLY A 44 11.14 13.14 -5.94
C GLY A 44 12.36 12.33 -5.50
N LEU A 45 12.19 11.00 -5.46
CA LEU A 45 13.24 10.07 -5.05
C LEU A 45 13.72 9.22 -6.24
N ALA A 46 15.04 9.09 -6.34
CA ALA A 46 15.67 8.14 -7.24
C ALA A 46 15.37 6.69 -6.80
N PRO A 47 15.58 5.67 -7.66
CA PRO A 47 15.31 4.27 -7.33
C PRO A 47 15.98 3.75 -6.04
N ASN A 48 17.12 4.33 -5.65
CA ASN A 48 17.83 4.01 -4.41
C ASN A 48 17.33 4.80 -3.17
N THR A 49 16.14 5.41 -3.29
CA THR A 49 15.47 6.27 -2.30
C THR A 49 16.24 7.53 -1.87
N ARG A 50 17.21 7.97 -2.68
CA ARG A 50 17.87 9.27 -2.47
C ARG A 50 17.05 10.40 -3.06
N ILE A 51 17.04 11.55 -2.38
CA ILE A 51 16.36 12.74 -2.88
C ILE A 51 17.02 13.21 -4.19
N SER A 52 16.24 13.18 -5.27
CA SER A 52 16.63 13.66 -6.59
C SER A 52 16.29 15.15 -6.75
N TYR A 53 15.13 15.56 -6.23
CA TYR A 53 14.69 16.95 -6.24
C TYR A 53 13.65 17.25 -5.16
N VAL A 54 13.49 18.54 -4.86
CA VAL A 54 12.34 19.09 -4.16
C VAL A 54 11.79 20.23 -5.01
N GLU A 55 10.48 20.26 -5.20
CA GLU A 55 9.80 21.29 -5.99
C GLU A 55 8.60 21.86 -5.25
N LEU A 56 8.45 23.18 -5.27
CA LEU A 56 7.22 23.87 -4.96
C LEU A 56 6.25 23.76 -6.14
N VAL A 57 5.17 23.01 -5.98
CA VAL A 57 4.15 22.79 -7.02
C VAL A 57 3.04 23.84 -6.94
N SER A 58 2.65 24.23 -5.72
CA SER A 58 1.59 25.22 -5.51
C SER A 58 1.91 26.09 -4.31
N LEU A 59 1.57 27.38 -4.42
CA LEU A 59 1.71 28.41 -3.40
C LEU A 59 0.37 29.15 -3.32
N GLY A 60 -0.26 29.24 -2.15
CA GLY A 60 -1.56 29.88 -2.05
C GLY A 60 -2.03 30.22 -0.64
N CYS A 61 -3.12 31.00 -0.59
CA CYS A 61 -3.93 31.20 0.61
C CYS A 61 -5.06 30.16 0.64
N VAL A 62 -5.19 29.48 1.78
CA VAL A 62 -6.32 28.66 2.27
C VAL A 62 -7.39 28.33 1.23
N GLY A 63 -7.42 27.07 0.79
CA GLY A 63 -8.65 26.42 0.33
C GLY A 63 -8.72 25.92 -1.11
N ALA A 64 -7.69 26.05 -1.93
CA ALA A 64 -7.60 25.28 -3.18
C ALA A 64 -6.14 25.21 -3.63
N THR A 65 -5.35 24.36 -3.00
CA THR A 65 -4.03 23.99 -3.49
C THR A 65 -4.23 23.23 -4.80
N TYR A 66 -4.11 23.94 -5.92
CA TYR A 66 -4.26 23.38 -7.26
C TYR A 66 -2.98 22.62 -7.63
N ALA A 67 -2.82 21.43 -7.04
CA ALA A 67 -1.74 20.51 -7.33
C ALA A 67 -2.21 19.49 -8.37
N GLU A 68 -2.30 19.93 -9.64
CA GLU A 68 -2.67 19.03 -10.71
C GLU A 68 -1.64 17.89 -10.87
N PRO A 69 -2.09 16.66 -11.17
CA PRO A 69 -1.19 15.52 -11.31
C PRO A 69 -0.07 15.76 -12.34
N ILE A 70 -0.34 16.48 -13.43
CA ILE A 70 0.67 16.82 -14.43
C ILE A 70 1.83 17.60 -13.82
N ASN A 71 1.57 18.56 -12.93
CA ASN A 71 2.59 19.38 -12.29
C ASN A 71 3.32 18.59 -11.19
N VAL A 72 2.60 17.74 -10.44
CA VAL A 72 3.16 16.89 -9.40
C VAL A 72 4.19 15.90 -9.96
N PHE A 73 3.87 15.25 -11.08
CA PHE A 73 4.68 14.18 -11.63
C PHE A 73 5.67 14.61 -12.72
N ARG A 74 5.58 15.84 -13.24
CA ARG A 74 6.43 16.33 -14.33
C ARG A 74 7.92 16.08 -14.08
N PHE A 75 8.45 16.55 -12.95
CA PHE A 75 9.87 16.39 -12.65
C PHE A 75 10.24 14.96 -12.27
N ALA A 76 9.32 14.18 -11.70
CA ALA A 76 9.56 12.78 -11.40
C ALA A 76 9.83 12.02 -12.69
N LEU A 77 8.98 12.22 -13.70
CA LEU A 77 9.14 11.62 -15.02
C LEU A 77 10.40 12.11 -15.72
N MET A 78 10.65 13.42 -15.76
CA MET A 78 11.84 14.00 -16.39
C MET A 78 13.16 13.51 -15.77
N LYS A 79 13.17 13.23 -14.46
CA LYS A 79 14.38 12.81 -13.72
C LYS A 79 14.44 11.29 -13.48
N GLY A 80 13.53 10.51 -14.05
CA GLY A 80 13.48 9.05 -13.85
C GLY A 80 13.30 8.63 -12.38
N CYS A 81 12.57 9.43 -11.60
CA CYS A 81 12.22 9.09 -10.23
C CYS A 81 11.12 8.03 -10.24
N THR A 82 11.23 7.03 -9.36
CA THR A 82 10.23 5.97 -9.23
C THR A 82 9.24 6.23 -8.10
N LYS A 83 9.57 7.18 -7.22
CA LYS A 83 8.85 7.46 -5.99
C LYS A 83 8.79 8.97 -5.75
N VAL A 84 7.69 9.44 -5.17
CA VAL A 84 7.53 10.81 -4.69
C VAL A 84 6.97 10.82 -3.28
N ILE A 85 7.31 11.85 -2.51
CA ILE A 85 6.65 12.19 -1.23
C ILE A 85 5.96 13.53 -1.44
N LEU A 86 4.70 13.62 -1.04
CA LEU A 86 3.92 14.85 -1.06
C LEU A 86 4.11 15.56 0.29
N ILE A 87 4.25 16.88 0.28
CA ILE A 87 4.42 17.65 1.51
C ILE A 87 3.56 18.90 1.45
N HIS A 88 2.68 19.08 2.43
CA HIS A 88 1.86 20.28 2.57
C HIS A 88 2.17 20.94 3.92
N ASN A 89 2.61 22.20 3.92
CA ASN A 89 2.77 22.92 5.18
C ASN A 89 1.45 23.57 5.60
N HIS A 90 1.11 23.42 6.88
CA HIS A 90 0.03 24.16 7.52
C HIS A 90 0.64 25.23 8.45
N PRO A 91 0.61 26.53 8.06
CA PRO A 91 1.13 27.62 8.88
C PRO A 91 0.46 27.72 10.26
N SER A 92 -0.81 27.30 10.34
CA SER A 92 -1.59 27.25 11.58
C SER A 92 -0.99 26.30 12.63
N GLY A 93 -0.14 25.36 12.22
CA GLY A 93 0.42 24.31 13.07
C GLY A 93 -0.53 23.15 13.35
N ASN A 94 -1.79 23.20 12.88
CA ASN A 94 -2.69 22.06 12.94
C ASN A 94 -2.27 21.04 11.88
N LEU A 95 -1.85 19.85 12.30
CA LEU A 95 -1.37 18.80 11.41
C LEU A 95 -2.48 17.84 10.93
N THR A 96 -3.73 18.09 11.33
CA THR A 96 -4.86 17.28 10.87
C THR A 96 -5.05 17.47 9.37
N PRO A 97 -5.01 16.40 8.56
CA PRO A 97 -5.27 16.50 7.14
C PRO A 97 -6.69 17.01 6.86
N SER A 98 -6.82 17.97 5.94
CA SER A 98 -8.12 18.43 5.48
C SER A 98 -8.76 17.42 4.52
N VAL A 99 -10.07 17.56 4.29
CA VAL A 99 -10.78 16.77 3.26
C VAL A 99 -10.14 16.96 1.89
N LYS A 100 -9.61 18.15 1.59
CA LYS A 100 -8.93 18.46 0.33
C LYS A 100 -7.60 17.76 0.21
N ASP A 101 -6.85 17.64 1.32
CA ASP A 101 -5.59 16.87 1.33
C ASP A 101 -5.85 15.40 1.05
N ILE A 102 -6.87 14.81 1.70
CA ILE A 102 -7.26 13.42 1.51
C ILE A 102 -7.68 13.17 0.05
N ASP A 103 -8.52 14.05 -0.49
CA ASP A 103 -9.03 13.96 -1.85
C ASP A 103 -7.93 14.06 -2.91
N LEU A 104 -7.07 15.06 -2.75
CA LEU A 104 -5.91 15.27 -3.62
C LEU A 104 -4.96 14.06 -3.58
N THR A 105 -4.70 13.53 -2.38
CA THR A 105 -3.81 12.38 -2.21
C THR A 105 -4.36 11.12 -2.88
N ASP A 106 -5.66 10.85 -2.76
CA ASP A 106 -6.30 9.74 -3.46
C ASP A 106 -6.09 9.84 -4.97
N ASN A 107 -6.40 11.00 -5.55
CA ASN A 107 -6.21 11.24 -6.98
C ASN A 107 -4.76 11.01 -7.40
N LEU A 108 -3.80 11.58 -6.66
CA LEU A 108 -2.38 11.45 -6.97
C LEU A 108 -1.88 10.00 -6.82
N ILE A 109 -2.38 9.23 -5.84
CA ILE A 109 -2.08 7.80 -5.71
C ILE A 109 -2.55 7.04 -6.96
N GLN A 110 -3.79 7.27 -7.42
CA GLN A 110 -4.31 6.57 -8.59
C GLN A 110 -3.55 6.96 -9.87
N VAL A 111 -3.24 8.24 -10.07
CA VAL A 111 -2.45 8.68 -11.22
C VAL A 111 -1.03 8.10 -11.17
N GLY A 112 -0.38 8.16 -10.00
CA GLY A 112 0.96 7.64 -9.78
C GLY A 112 1.08 6.15 -10.15
N ARG A 113 0.07 5.35 -9.83
CA ARG A 113 0.00 3.93 -10.22
C ARG A 113 0.02 3.73 -11.73
N ILE A 114 -0.76 4.51 -12.47
CA ILE A 114 -0.86 4.42 -13.94
C ILE A 114 0.49 4.73 -14.59
N ILE A 115 1.17 5.79 -14.12
CA ILE A 115 2.46 6.22 -14.67
C ILE A 115 3.68 5.55 -14.02
N LYS A 116 3.45 4.60 -13.10
CA LYS A 116 4.48 3.87 -12.34
C LYS A 116 5.42 4.76 -11.52
N VAL A 117 4.87 5.83 -10.93
CA VAL A 117 5.53 6.66 -9.93
C VAL A 117 4.75 6.55 -8.63
N GLU A 118 5.33 5.86 -7.65
CA GLU A 118 4.69 5.59 -6.37
C GLU A 118 4.63 6.86 -5.51
N VAL A 119 3.45 7.20 -5.00
CA VAL A 119 3.29 8.18 -3.92
C VAL A 119 3.56 7.44 -2.61
N LEU A 120 4.74 7.63 -2.03
CA LEU A 120 5.18 6.91 -0.83
C LEU A 120 4.44 7.34 0.43
N ASP A 121 4.27 8.64 0.59
CA ASP A 121 3.56 9.24 1.73
C ASP A 121 3.14 10.67 1.38
N HIS A 122 2.25 11.22 2.21
CA HIS A 122 1.91 12.63 2.25
C HIS A 122 2.12 13.17 3.67
N LEU A 123 3.05 14.11 3.81
CA LEU A 123 3.36 14.74 5.08
C LEU A 123 2.64 16.08 5.20
N ILE A 124 1.84 16.24 6.26
CA ILE A 124 1.38 17.55 6.72
C ILE A 124 2.42 18.07 7.70
N ILE A 125 3.01 19.23 7.44
CA ILE A 125 4.14 19.74 8.20
C ILE A 125 3.88 21.13 8.80
N SER A 126 4.53 21.39 9.93
CA SER A 126 4.67 22.72 10.53
C SER A 126 6.15 23.06 10.69
N THR A 127 6.45 24.24 11.24
CA THR A 127 7.83 24.60 11.58
C THR A 127 8.43 23.75 12.71
N LYS A 128 7.59 23.05 13.48
CA LYS A 128 8.00 22.30 14.68
C LYS A 128 8.00 20.79 14.46
N THR A 129 6.90 20.27 13.92
CA THR A 129 6.63 18.82 13.78
C THR A 129 5.84 18.53 12.49
N PHE A 130 5.61 17.26 12.19
CA PHE A 130 4.81 16.77 11.07
C PHE A 130 3.86 15.65 11.50
N GLU A 131 2.92 15.32 10.62
CA GLU A 131 2.10 14.12 10.67
C GLU A 131 2.10 13.47 9.27
N GLY A 132 2.25 12.16 9.20
CA GLY A 132 2.28 11.40 7.96
C GLY A 132 0.95 10.69 7.69
N PHE A 133 0.49 10.70 6.43
CA PHE A 133 -0.68 9.91 6.04
C PHE A 133 -0.47 8.41 6.26
N GLY A 134 0.78 7.93 6.13
CA GLY A 134 1.16 6.57 6.45
C GLY A 134 0.91 6.21 7.90
N ASP A 135 1.34 7.08 8.82
CA ASP A 135 1.21 6.90 10.28
C ASP A 135 -0.26 6.95 10.73
N LEU A 136 -1.07 7.78 10.08
CA LEU A 136 -2.52 7.84 10.28
C LEU A 136 -3.29 6.66 9.64
N GLY A 137 -2.62 5.78 8.90
CA GLY A 137 -3.25 4.68 8.16
C GLY A 137 -4.02 5.09 6.90
N LEU A 138 -3.99 6.38 6.54
CA LEU A 138 -4.70 6.94 5.40
C LEU A 138 -4.13 6.42 4.07
N MET A 139 -2.82 6.20 3.94
CA MET A 139 -2.23 5.68 2.71
C MET A 139 -2.87 4.35 2.28
N LYS A 140 -2.97 3.39 3.21
CA LYS A 140 -3.59 2.06 2.94
C LYS A 140 -5.08 2.16 2.62
N GLN A 141 -5.77 3.15 3.18
CA GLN A 141 -7.17 3.40 2.90
C GLN A 141 -7.35 3.96 1.48
N LEU A 142 -6.58 4.99 1.12
CA LEU A 142 -6.67 5.67 -0.18
C LEU A 142 -6.17 4.78 -1.32
N GLU A 143 -5.20 3.89 -1.05
CA GLU A 143 -4.79 2.84 -1.98
C GLU A 143 -5.94 1.91 -2.39
N LYS A 144 -6.96 1.73 -1.55
CA LYS A 144 -8.14 0.90 -1.85
C LYS A 144 -9.31 1.70 -2.41
N SER A 145 -9.19 3.03 -2.49
CA SER A 145 -10.22 3.89 -3.07
C SER A 145 -10.50 3.50 -4.52
N THR A 146 -11.76 3.67 -4.90
CA THR A 146 -12.26 3.52 -6.27
C THR A 146 -12.60 4.86 -6.92
N LYS A 147 -12.49 5.98 -6.18
CA LYS A 147 -12.99 7.29 -6.62
C LYS A 147 -12.36 7.80 -7.91
N TYR A 148 -11.02 7.72 -7.99
CA TYR A 148 -10.23 8.19 -9.14
C TYR A 148 -9.67 7.04 -9.99
N VAL A 149 -10.18 5.81 -9.80
CA VAL A 149 -9.70 4.64 -10.52
C VAL A 149 -10.35 4.59 -11.90
N PRO A 150 -9.56 4.52 -13.00
CA PRO A 150 -10.13 4.37 -14.32
C PRO A 150 -10.97 3.07 -14.44
N PRO A 151 -12.05 3.06 -15.25
CA PRO A 151 -12.93 1.89 -15.37
C PRO A 151 -12.22 0.59 -15.76
N PHE A 152 -11.20 0.65 -16.63
CA PHE A 152 -10.46 -0.54 -17.06
C PHE A 152 -9.68 -1.19 -15.90
N GLU A 153 -9.08 -0.37 -15.04
CA GLU A 153 -8.35 -0.83 -13.85
C GLU A 153 -9.31 -1.46 -12.83
N LEU A 154 -10.52 -0.89 -12.69
CA LEU A 154 -11.55 -1.45 -11.81
C LEU A 154 -12.00 -2.83 -12.29
N ILE A 155 -12.20 -3.01 -13.60
CA ILE A 155 -12.54 -4.31 -14.20
C ILE A 155 -11.43 -5.33 -13.92
N GLU A 156 -10.16 -4.94 -14.05
CA GLU A 156 -9.03 -5.82 -13.74
C GLU A 156 -8.99 -6.21 -12.26
N ARG A 157 -9.24 -5.27 -11.34
CA ARG A 157 -9.35 -5.56 -9.90
C ARG A 157 -10.49 -6.53 -9.61
N ILE A 158 -11.66 -6.33 -10.21
CA ILE A 158 -12.82 -7.23 -10.05
C ILE A 158 -12.47 -8.63 -10.54
N ARG A 159 -11.93 -8.77 -11.76
CA ARG A 159 -11.51 -10.07 -12.31
C ARG A 159 -10.46 -10.77 -11.44
N ALA A 160 -9.51 -10.02 -10.91
CA ALA A 160 -8.48 -10.56 -10.01
C ALA A 160 -9.10 -11.06 -8.71
N GLU A 161 -10.07 -10.34 -8.15
CA GLU A 161 -10.76 -10.73 -6.91
C GLU A 161 -11.71 -11.92 -7.14
N GLU A 162 -12.48 -11.92 -8.23
CA GLU A 162 -13.30 -13.06 -8.65
C GLU A 162 -12.47 -14.33 -8.80
N LYS A 163 -11.28 -14.21 -9.39
CA LYS A 163 -10.34 -15.33 -9.52
C LYS A 163 -9.90 -15.85 -8.16
N LYS A 164 -9.53 -14.99 -7.20
CA LYS A 164 -9.14 -15.41 -5.84
C LYS A 164 -10.29 -16.12 -5.13
N ILE A 165 -11.50 -15.55 -5.19
CA ILE A 165 -12.70 -16.14 -4.57
C ILE A 165 -12.96 -17.53 -5.16
N ARG A 166 -12.84 -17.68 -6.49
CA ARG A 166 -12.99 -18.97 -7.16
C ARG A 166 -11.93 -19.97 -6.72
N GLU A 167 -10.67 -19.58 -6.65
CA GLU A 167 -9.56 -20.43 -6.19
C GLU A 167 -9.76 -20.87 -4.74
N GLU A 168 -10.19 -19.97 -3.87
CA GLU A 168 -10.49 -20.26 -2.48
C GLU A 168 -11.70 -21.19 -2.32
N ALA A 169 -12.77 -20.97 -3.07
CA ALA A 169 -13.93 -21.87 -3.08
C ALA A 169 -13.55 -23.30 -3.52
N VAL A 170 -12.73 -23.42 -4.56
CA VAL A 170 -12.21 -24.72 -5.02
C VAL A 170 -11.33 -25.38 -3.94
N ARG A 171 -10.48 -24.61 -3.25
CA ARG A 171 -9.66 -25.12 -2.15
C ARG A 171 -10.53 -25.66 -1.01
N VAL A 172 -11.51 -24.89 -0.57
CA VAL A 172 -12.43 -25.26 0.51
C VAL A 172 -13.23 -26.52 0.15
N GLU A 173 -13.72 -26.63 -1.08
CA GLU A 173 -14.45 -27.83 -1.51
C GLU A 173 -13.55 -29.07 -1.62
N ARG A 174 -12.31 -28.92 -2.08
CA ARG A 174 -11.32 -30.02 -2.06
C ARG A 174 -11.04 -30.49 -0.63
N GLU A 175 -10.81 -29.58 0.29
CA GLU A 175 -10.56 -29.91 1.71
C GLU A 175 -11.76 -30.62 2.36
N LYS A 176 -12.99 -30.21 2.05
CA LYS A 176 -14.20 -30.90 2.52
C LYS A 176 -14.30 -32.31 1.94
N THR A 177 -14.07 -32.45 0.63
CA THR A 177 -14.11 -33.73 -0.08
C THR A 177 -13.05 -34.69 0.50
N ASP A 178 -11.82 -34.22 0.69
CA ASP A 178 -10.72 -35.02 1.26
C ASP A 178 -11.03 -35.48 2.68
N LYS A 179 -11.61 -34.59 3.52
CA LYS A 179 -12.08 -34.95 4.87
C LYS A 179 -13.19 -36.01 4.82
N ALA A 180 -14.19 -35.84 3.94
CA ALA A 180 -15.29 -36.79 3.80
C ALA A 180 -14.80 -38.17 3.31
N VAL A 181 -13.91 -38.21 2.31
CA VAL A 181 -13.28 -39.43 1.83
C VAL A 181 -12.49 -40.12 2.94
N LYS A 182 -11.75 -39.37 3.75
CA LYS A 182 -11.01 -39.93 4.90
C LYS A 182 -11.93 -40.54 5.94
N VAL A 183 -13.06 -39.90 6.27
CA VAL A 183 -14.06 -40.43 7.20
C VAL A 183 -14.68 -41.72 6.65
N ALA A 184 -15.07 -41.75 5.37
CA ALA A 184 -15.64 -42.93 4.74
C ALA A 184 -14.67 -44.13 4.74
N LYS A 185 -13.38 -43.90 4.46
CA LYS A 185 -12.32 -44.91 4.55
C LYS A 185 -12.19 -45.49 5.96
N LEU A 186 -12.23 -44.63 6.99
CA LEU A 186 -12.15 -45.05 8.39
C LEU A 186 -13.37 -45.88 8.82
N GLU A 187 -14.58 -45.50 8.39
CA GLU A 187 -15.79 -46.28 8.67
C GLU A 187 -15.78 -47.65 7.97
N MET A 188 -15.31 -47.71 6.72
CA MET A 188 -15.14 -48.96 5.97
C MET A 188 -14.15 -49.88 6.67
N ALA A 189 -12.98 -49.36 7.07
CA ALA A 189 -11.98 -50.11 7.82
C ALA A 189 -12.53 -50.64 9.15
N LYS A 190 -13.33 -49.84 9.87
CA LYS A 190 -13.98 -50.26 11.12
C LYS A 190 -14.93 -51.44 10.91
N LYS A 191 -15.77 -51.39 9.86
CA LYS A 191 -16.69 -52.49 9.52
C LYS A 191 -15.94 -53.77 9.12
N MET A 192 -14.87 -53.66 8.33
CA MET A 192 -14.06 -54.82 7.94
C MET A 192 -13.34 -55.45 9.14
N LYS A 193 -12.79 -54.62 10.04
CA LYS A 193 -12.15 -55.08 11.28
C LYS A 193 -13.15 -55.82 12.20
N GLN A 194 -14.37 -55.33 12.34
CA GLN A 194 -15.44 -56.00 13.11
C GLN A 194 -15.86 -57.35 12.53
N LYS A 195 -15.73 -57.53 11.20
CA LYS A 195 -15.98 -58.81 10.52
C LYS A 195 -14.80 -59.79 10.62
N GLY A 196 -13.69 -59.42 11.25
CA GLY A 196 -12.52 -60.27 11.40
C GLY A 196 -11.63 -60.36 10.16
N GLU A 197 -11.74 -59.41 9.22
CA GLU A 197 -10.90 -59.40 8.02
C GLU A 197 -9.42 -59.10 8.37
N PRO A 198 -8.45 -59.73 7.69
CA PRO A 198 -7.02 -59.46 7.91
C PRO A 198 -6.64 -58.01 7.65
N ILE A 199 -5.64 -57.51 8.40
CA ILE A 199 -5.19 -56.11 8.29
C ILE A 199 -4.66 -55.80 6.89
N GLU A 200 -3.98 -56.75 6.24
CA GLU A 200 -3.45 -56.61 4.88
C GLU A 200 -4.57 -56.30 3.88
N LYS A 201 -5.70 -57.00 4.01
CA LYS A 201 -6.88 -56.80 3.16
C LYS A 201 -7.53 -55.45 3.42
N ILE A 202 -7.59 -55.00 4.68
CA ILE A 202 -8.14 -53.66 5.01
C ILE A 202 -7.27 -52.55 4.40
N ILE A 203 -5.94 -52.70 4.41
CA ILE A 203 -5.01 -51.75 3.77
C ILE A 203 -5.28 -51.70 2.27
N GLU A 204 -5.42 -52.85 1.61
CA GLU A 204 -5.66 -52.96 0.17
C GLU A 204 -6.96 -52.23 -0.25
N TYR A 205 -8.06 -52.45 0.47
CA TYR A 205 -9.35 -51.87 0.10
C TYR A 205 -9.53 -50.39 0.49
N THR A 206 -8.90 -49.93 1.58
CA THR A 206 -9.12 -48.57 2.10
C THR A 206 -7.96 -47.61 1.79
N GLY A 207 -6.77 -48.14 1.50
CA GLY A 207 -5.54 -47.38 1.34
C GLY A 207 -5.07 -46.68 2.63
N LEU A 208 -5.61 -47.06 3.79
CA LEU A 208 -5.18 -46.55 5.10
C LEU A 208 -3.88 -47.23 5.55
N THR A 209 -3.08 -46.53 6.34
CA THR A 209 -1.86 -47.10 6.90
C THR A 209 -2.17 -48.08 8.02
N LYS A 210 -1.26 -49.05 8.26
CA LYS A 210 -1.39 -50.02 9.37
C LYS A 210 -1.62 -49.34 10.73
N LYS A 211 -0.89 -48.25 11.00
CA LYS A 211 -1.03 -47.44 12.23
C LYS A 211 -2.42 -46.79 12.37
N GLU A 212 -3.04 -46.39 11.26
CA GLU A 212 -4.40 -45.82 11.28
C GLU A 212 -5.44 -46.91 11.59
N ILE A 213 -5.28 -48.11 11.03
CA ILE A 213 -6.19 -49.25 11.24
C ILE A 213 -6.08 -49.82 12.66
N GLU A 214 -4.88 -49.91 13.22
CA GLU A 214 -4.64 -50.38 14.59
C GLU A 214 -5.29 -49.46 15.64
N LYS A 215 -5.33 -48.14 15.38
CA LYS A 215 -5.98 -47.14 16.25
C LYS A 215 -7.51 -47.18 16.24
N ILE A 216 -8.13 -47.83 15.25
CA ILE A 216 -9.59 -47.97 15.19
C ILE A 216 -10.04 -48.94 16.29
N LYS A 217 -10.89 -48.47 17.21
CA LYS A 217 -11.54 -49.31 18.23
C LYS A 217 -12.62 -50.21 17.64
#